data_AF-A0AAJ6QPX5-F1
#
_entry.id   AF-A0AAJ6QPX5-F1
#
_cell.length_a   1.000
_cell.length_b   1.000
_cell.length_c   1.000
_cell.angle_alpha   90.00
_cell.angle_beta   90.00
_cell.angle_gamma   90.00
#
_symmetry.space_group_name_H-M   'P 1'
#
loop_
_entity.id
_entity.type
_entity.pdbx_description
1 polymer ?
#
loop_
_entity_poly.entity_id
_entity_poly.type
_entity_poly.pdbx_seq_one_letter_code
_entity_poly.pdbx_strand_id
1 'polypeptide(L)'
;MMRRNRDNFGVLLLVQHLLFTVGLENIPPVTLGTIGLQVCLFLGLIKVPWRSIEECCISAYTLIERREFMRIFSSALEHSDSYHLYYNMASFVWKGIILESVMGAPFFAYLLVVFTILVALVSVSINYALAILFSSFDFMSSCAIGFSGVIFALKVVVNKVYPDVHPVIGGYNLRVPGGMYVWLELALISLFVPRASFVGHLAGILVGTAYSVGFLHPIFDIFGAVAGYNPHRQWTRGAQPRSYGYRRPQQPGYNPTYERSYAFFQVQRFPPILTTLLAATLVGVFYHDLLPEQLKVLYRYVGGKCLNSYLVFDAHRYASIFTAPLHTLNGYHLLYSVLTLLRVGSNIERRVGLLRYAILVLILTAGSSLAYVCLVKYVLVRAESVGGVYPYEMKYKCFMGPTAILIAMKLAHGELLPYLNSTFLIFELPAIPLVFVVLGEIFLLHMLFPQAWVVGNAAGMLAGLVFVTIM
;
A
#
# COMPACT_ATOMS: atom_id res chain seq x y z
N MET A 1 -5.80 -10.96 -23.06
CA MET A 1 -5.92 -9.47 -23.17
C MET A 1 -4.90 -8.93 -24.18
N MET A 2 -5.30 -8.02 -25.09
CA MET A 2 -4.41 -7.47 -26.12
C MET A 2 -3.51 -6.33 -25.60
N ARG A 3 -2.23 -6.33 -25.95
CA ARG A 3 -1.21 -5.36 -25.50
C ARG A 3 -1.53 -3.90 -25.87
N ARG A 4 -2.32 -3.67 -26.93
CA ARG A 4 -2.67 -2.33 -27.47
C ARG A 4 -3.78 -1.60 -26.68
N ASN A 5 -4.52 -2.28 -25.80
CA ASN A 5 -5.66 -1.72 -25.06
C ASN A 5 -5.35 -1.42 -23.58
N ARG A 6 -4.06 -1.27 -23.20
CA ARG A 6 -3.66 -0.98 -21.81
C ARG A 6 -3.74 0.53 -21.53
N ASP A 7 -4.14 0.88 -20.30
CA ASP A 7 -4.01 2.24 -19.81
C ASP A 7 -2.52 2.56 -19.53
N ASN A 8 -2.15 3.84 -19.57
CA ASN A 8 -0.76 4.28 -19.33
C ASN A 8 -0.60 5.06 -18.01
N PHE A 9 -1.67 5.14 -17.21
CA PHE A 9 -1.69 5.95 -16.00
C PHE A 9 -0.64 5.51 -14.97
N GLY A 10 -0.49 4.20 -14.76
CA GLY A 10 0.55 3.68 -13.86
C GLY A 10 1.98 4.00 -14.30
N VAL A 11 2.24 4.11 -15.61
CA VAL A 11 3.56 4.55 -16.12
C VAL A 11 3.81 6.01 -15.75
N LEU A 12 2.78 6.86 -15.86
CA LEU A 12 2.89 8.28 -15.53
C LEU A 12 3.14 8.47 -14.02
N LEU A 13 2.44 7.70 -13.17
CA LEU A 13 2.70 7.64 -11.74
C LEU A 13 4.12 7.15 -11.43
N LEU A 14 4.61 6.15 -12.16
CA LEU A 14 5.96 5.62 -11.98
C LEU A 14 7.01 6.69 -12.29
N VAL A 15 6.88 7.39 -13.42
CA VAL A 15 7.79 8.48 -13.80
C VAL A 15 7.78 9.58 -12.75
N GLN A 16 6.59 9.98 -12.28
CA GLN A 16 6.47 10.96 -11.19
C GLN A 16 7.17 10.47 -9.91
N HIS A 17 6.99 9.20 -9.54
CA HIS A 17 7.63 8.62 -8.36
C HIS A 17 9.17 8.59 -8.49
N LEU A 18 9.69 8.18 -9.65
CA LEU A 18 11.13 8.12 -9.90
C LEU A 18 11.77 9.51 -9.91
N LEU A 19 11.12 10.51 -10.50
CA LEU A 19 11.66 11.88 -10.60
C LEU A 19 11.56 12.65 -9.29
N PHE A 20 10.38 12.63 -8.64
CA PHE A 20 10.10 13.52 -7.52
C PHE A 20 10.24 12.87 -6.15
N THR A 21 10.19 11.54 -6.06
CA THR A 21 10.34 10.83 -4.77
C THR A 21 11.74 10.23 -4.62
N VAL A 22 12.25 9.58 -5.66
CA VAL A 22 13.54 8.87 -5.59
C VAL A 22 14.71 9.74 -6.06
N GLY A 23 14.54 10.45 -7.18
CA GLY A 23 15.64 11.13 -7.89
C GLY A 23 16.41 10.13 -8.75
N LEU A 24 16.49 10.37 -10.07
CA LEU A 24 17.12 9.45 -11.02
C LEU A 24 18.62 9.27 -10.75
N GLU A 25 19.26 10.30 -10.24
CA GLU A 25 20.66 10.33 -9.83
C GLU A 25 20.98 9.38 -8.67
N ASN A 26 19.96 8.99 -7.89
CA ASN A 26 20.12 8.08 -6.76
C ASN A 26 19.93 6.62 -7.15
N ILE A 27 19.51 6.32 -8.39
CA ILE A 27 19.19 4.96 -8.84
C ILE A 27 20.42 4.34 -9.50
N PRO A 28 20.92 3.21 -8.98
CA PRO A 28 22.02 2.47 -9.60
C PRO A 28 21.71 1.99 -11.03
N PRO A 29 22.74 1.81 -11.88
CA PRO A 29 22.56 1.64 -13.32
C PRO A 29 21.80 0.36 -13.72
N VAL A 30 22.02 -0.78 -13.04
CA VAL A 30 21.33 -2.03 -13.38
C VAL A 30 19.86 -1.94 -12.97
N THR A 31 19.58 -1.37 -11.80
CA THR A 31 18.23 -1.10 -11.32
C THR A 31 17.48 -0.19 -12.30
N LEU A 32 18.08 0.95 -12.67
CA LEU A 32 17.48 1.89 -13.61
C LEU A 32 17.27 1.26 -14.99
N GLY A 33 18.26 0.54 -15.51
CA GLY A 33 18.18 -0.16 -16.79
C GLY A 33 17.08 -1.23 -16.81
N THR A 34 16.92 -1.96 -15.71
CA THR A 34 15.88 -3.00 -15.57
C THR A 34 14.48 -2.40 -15.52
N ILE A 35 14.30 -1.28 -14.81
CA ILE A 35 13.03 -0.53 -14.79
C ILE A 35 12.73 0.01 -16.20
N GLY A 36 13.71 0.67 -16.82
CA GLY A 36 13.59 1.22 -18.17
C GLY A 36 13.19 0.16 -19.19
N LEU A 37 13.84 -1.00 -19.16
CA LEU A 37 13.52 -2.12 -20.05
C LEU A 37 12.05 -2.55 -19.94
N GLN A 38 11.56 -2.74 -18.72
CA GLN A 38 10.18 -3.19 -18.49
C GLN A 38 9.15 -2.10 -18.85
N VAL A 39 9.47 -0.83 -18.62
CA VAL A 39 8.65 0.31 -19.08
C VAL A 39 8.62 0.38 -20.61
N CYS A 40 9.76 0.25 -21.28
CA CYS A 40 9.85 0.25 -22.74
C CYS A 40 9.10 -0.93 -23.36
N LEU A 41 9.17 -2.11 -22.74
CA LEU A 41 8.37 -3.28 -23.12
C LEU A 41 6.89 -3.01 -22.90
N PHE A 42 6.48 -2.46 -21.76
CA PHE A 42 5.07 -2.19 -21.49
C PHE A 42 4.46 -1.19 -22.49
N LEU A 43 5.18 -0.12 -22.82
CA LEU A 43 4.76 0.92 -23.77
C LEU A 43 4.82 0.45 -25.24
N GLY A 44 5.36 -0.74 -25.52
CA GLY A 44 5.49 -1.25 -26.89
C GLY A 44 6.59 -0.57 -27.71
N LEU A 45 7.53 0.13 -27.06
CA LEU A 45 8.69 0.75 -27.73
C LEU A 45 9.65 -0.29 -28.27
N ILE A 46 9.69 -1.47 -27.64
CA ILE A 46 10.46 -2.63 -28.08
C ILE A 46 9.51 -3.62 -28.78
N LYS A 47 9.82 -3.94 -30.04
CA LYS A 47 9.11 -4.95 -30.83
C LYS A 47 9.46 -6.34 -30.29
N VAL A 48 8.43 -7.10 -29.95
CA VAL A 48 8.52 -8.47 -29.42
C VAL A 48 7.62 -9.39 -30.24
N PRO A 49 7.90 -10.70 -30.30
CA PRO A 49 7.17 -11.63 -31.17
C PRO A 49 5.75 -11.97 -30.68
N TRP A 50 5.42 -11.72 -29.42
CA TRP A 50 4.09 -11.97 -28.83
C TRP A 50 3.17 -10.74 -28.89
N ARG A 51 1.88 -10.97 -29.13
CA ARG A 51 0.84 -9.92 -29.22
C ARG A 51 -0.13 -9.91 -28.04
N SER A 52 -0.30 -11.05 -27.38
CA SER A 52 -1.20 -11.24 -26.24
C SER A 52 -0.44 -11.65 -24.98
N ILE A 53 -1.08 -11.47 -23.81
CA ILE A 53 -0.54 -11.93 -22.51
C ILE A 53 -0.37 -13.47 -22.49
N GLU A 54 -1.31 -14.18 -23.12
CA GLU A 54 -1.32 -15.64 -23.15
C GLU A 54 -0.10 -16.22 -23.91
N GLU A 55 0.43 -15.47 -24.88
CA GLU A 55 1.62 -15.85 -25.65
C GLU A 55 2.93 -15.65 -24.90
N CYS A 56 2.97 -14.83 -23.84
CA CYS A 56 4.20 -14.53 -23.11
C CYS A 56 4.20 -15.00 -21.65
N CYS A 57 3.04 -15.30 -21.06
CA CYS A 57 2.98 -15.80 -19.70
C CYS A 57 3.52 -17.22 -19.58
N ILE A 58 3.96 -17.57 -18.39
CA ILE A 58 4.49 -18.88 -18.06
C ILE A 58 3.43 -19.73 -17.36
N SER A 59 3.34 -21.00 -17.74
CA SER A 59 2.54 -22.03 -17.07
C SER A 59 3.30 -23.35 -17.09
N ALA A 60 2.92 -24.29 -16.20
CA ALA A 60 3.57 -25.60 -16.16
C ALA A 60 3.42 -26.34 -17.50
N TYR A 61 2.26 -26.24 -18.14
CA TYR A 61 2.00 -26.79 -19.47
C TYR A 61 2.98 -26.22 -20.53
N THR A 62 3.14 -24.89 -20.60
CA THR A 62 3.99 -24.26 -21.61
C THR A 62 5.48 -24.62 -21.46
N LEU A 63 5.96 -24.76 -20.22
CA LEU A 63 7.36 -25.05 -19.97
C LEU A 63 7.69 -26.55 -20.09
N ILE A 64 6.82 -27.42 -19.58
CA ILE A 64 7.05 -28.88 -19.52
C ILE A 64 6.67 -29.53 -20.86
N GLU A 65 5.44 -29.32 -21.32
CA GLU A 65 4.91 -30.01 -22.51
C GLU A 65 5.41 -29.34 -23.80
N ARG A 66 5.34 -28.01 -23.87
CA ARG A 66 5.71 -27.27 -25.10
C ARG A 66 7.17 -26.87 -25.17
N ARG A 67 7.94 -27.01 -24.08
CA ARG A 67 9.37 -26.66 -24.00
C ARG A 67 9.67 -25.21 -24.41
N GLU A 68 8.73 -24.30 -24.14
CA GLU A 68 8.86 -22.88 -24.51
C GLU A 68 9.66 -22.09 -23.45
N PHE A 69 10.96 -22.39 -23.31
CA PHE A 69 11.81 -21.84 -22.24
C PHE A 69 11.98 -20.32 -22.25
N MET A 70 11.82 -19.68 -23.42
CA MET A 70 11.87 -18.21 -23.53
C MET A 70 10.80 -17.53 -22.68
N ARG A 71 9.72 -18.26 -22.33
CA ARG A 71 8.67 -17.77 -21.44
C ARG A 71 9.15 -17.43 -20.05
N ILE A 72 10.25 -18.03 -19.57
CA ILE A 72 10.88 -17.68 -18.28
C ILE A 72 11.23 -16.19 -18.23
N PHE A 73 11.78 -15.65 -19.32
CA PHE A 73 12.18 -14.25 -19.37
C PHE A 73 11.04 -13.35 -19.84
N SER A 74 10.26 -13.75 -20.84
CA SER A 74 9.16 -12.92 -21.33
C SER A 74 8.08 -12.72 -20.27
N SER A 75 7.76 -13.74 -19.47
CA SER A 75 6.76 -13.63 -18.41
C SER A 75 7.21 -12.71 -17.29
N ALA A 76 8.52 -12.70 -16.96
CA ALA A 76 9.05 -11.87 -15.89
C ALA A 76 9.15 -10.38 -16.28
N LEU A 77 9.36 -10.07 -17.56
CA LEU A 77 9.54 -8.70 -18.04
C LEU A 77 8.22 -8.01 -18.44
N GLU A 78 7.22 -8.78 -18.85
CA GLU A 78 5.89 -8.25 -19.22
C GLU A 78 4.97 -8.08 -18.00
N HIS A 79 4.01 -7.17 -18.11
CA HIS A 79 3.05 -6.86 -17.04
C HIS A 79 1.62 -6.82 -17.61
N SER A 80 0.64 -7.21 -16.80
CA SER A 80 -0.77 -7.30 -17.23
C SER A 80 -1.40 -5.94 -17.52
N ASP A 81 -1.15 -4.96 -16.65
CA ASP A 81 -1.79 -3.64 -16.59
C ASP A 81 -0.81 -2.60 -16.00
N SER A 82 -1.15 -1.31 -16.11
CA SER A 82 -0.23 -0.23 -15.73
C SER A 82 -0.01 -0.11 -14.23
N TYR A 83 -1.01 -0.45 -13.41
CA TYR A 83 -0.85 -0.45 -11.95
C TYR A 83 0.04 -1.59 -11.49
N HIS A 84 -0.09 -2.78 -12.09
CA HIS A 84 0.79 -3.91 -11.82
C HIS A 84 2.25 -3.56 -12.14
N LEU A 85 2.52 -2.88 -13.26
CA LEU A 85 3.84 -2.35 -13.56
C LEU A 85 4.30 -1.32 -12.51
N TYR A 86 3.47 -0.34 -12.19
CA TYR A 86 3.78 0.72 -11.22
C TYR A 86 4.21 0.15 -9.87
N TYR A 87 3.39 -0.71 -9.27
CA TYR A 87 3.68 -1.26 -7.94
C TYR A 87 4.90 -2.18 -7.94
N ASN A 88 5.12 -2.96 -9.01
CA ASN A 88 6.32 -3.77 -9.13
C ASN A 88 7.56 -2.89 -9.21
N MET A 89 7.58 -1.89 -10.09
CA MET A 89 8.76 -1.05 -10.29
C MET A 89 9.03 -0.12 -9.09
N ALA A 90 7.98 0.41 -8.46
CA ALA A 90 8.10 1.18 -7.22
C ALA A 90 8.63 0.31 -6.06
N SER A 91 8.26 -0.97 -5.98
CA SER A 91 8.82 -1.89 -4.98
C SER A 91 10.25 -2.32 -5.32
N PHE A 92 10.57 -2.45 -6.60
CA PHE A 92 11.88 -2.87 -7.09
C PHE A 92 12.94 -1.79 -6.91
N VAL A 93 12.64 -0.51 -7.22
CA VAL A 93 13.63 0.58 -7.19
C VAL A 93 14.33 0.68 -5.82
N TRP A 94 13.59 0.61 -4.72
CA TRP A 94 14.16 0.66 -3.37
C TRP A 94 15.05 -0.55 -3.05
N LYS A 95 14.63 -1.76 -3.48
CA LYS A 95 15.42 -2.98 -3.26
C LYS A 95 16.68 -2.98 -4.12
N GLY A 96 16.57 -2.50 -5.35
CA GLY A 96 17.69 -2.34 -6.27
C GLY A 96 18.71 -1.33 -5.75
N ILE A 97 18.26 -0.16 -5.28
CA ILE A 97 19.11 0.83 -4.61
C ILE A 97 19.92 0.18 -3.47
N ILE A 98 19.25 -0.58 -2.60
CA ILE A 98 19.90 -1.21 -1.44
C ILE A 98 20.86 -2.33 -1.87
N LEU A 99 20.39 -3.26 -2.69
CA LEU A 99 21.15 -4.46 -3.00
C LEU A 99 22.27 -4.19 -4.01
N GLU A 100 22.03 -3.38 -5.03
CA GLU A 100 23.05 -3.04 -6.04
C GLU A 100 24.18 -2.20 -5.44
N SER A 101 23.88 -1.30 -4.50
CA SER A 101 24.92 -0.52 -3.80
C SER A 101 25.79 -1.39 -2.90
N VAL A 102 25.23 -2.42 -2.28
CA VAL A 102 25.97 -3.35 -1.40
C VAL A 102 26.73 -4.40 -2.23
N MET A 103 26.09 -4.94 -3.26
CA MET A 103 26.58 -6.08 -4.03
C MET A 103 27.35 -5.69 -5.29
N GLY A 104 27.30 -4.44 -5.71
CA GLY A 104 27.82 -4.00 -7.00
C GLY A 104 26.94 -4.41 -8.20
N ALA A 105 26.96 -3.56 -9.24
CA ALA A 105 26.22 -3.74 -10.48
C ALA A 105 26.35 -5.13 -11.15
N PRO A 106 27.56 -5.68 -11.41
CA PRO A 106 27.68 -6.93 -12.16
C PRO A 106 27.11 -8.14 -11.40
N PHE A 107 27.33 -8.19 -10.08
CA PHE A 107 26.78 -9.27 -9.27
C PHE A 107 25.27 -9.14 -9.09
N PHE A 108 24.76 -7.92 -8.92
CA PHE A 108 23.32 -7.68 -8.85
C PHE A 108 22.62 -8.07 -10.15
N ALA A 109 23.18 -7.74 -11.32
CA ALA A 109 22.65 -8.18 -12.61
C ALA A 109 22.59 -9.72 -12.71
N TYR A 110 23.66 -10.41 -12.30
CA TYR A 110 23.69 -11.87 -12.26
C TYR A 110 22.64 -12.44 -11.30
N LEU A 111 22.49 -11.85 -10.11
CA LEU A 111 21.47 -12.21 -9.13
C LEU A 111 20.07 -12.12 -9.71
N LEU A 112 19.74 -11.04 -10.43
CA LEU A 112 18.43 -10.87 -11.05
C LEU A 112 18.15 -11.98 -12.07
N VAL A 113 19.11 -12.30 -12.94
CA VAL A 113 18.98 -13.38 -13.94
C VAL A 113 18.75 -14.73 -13.27
N VAL A 114 19.58 -15.08 -12.29
CA VAL A 114 19.46 -16.36 -11.56
C VAL A 114 18.12 -16.44 -10.82
N PHE A 115 17.70 -15.36 -10.15
CA PHE A 115 16.41 -15.33 -9.46
C PHE A 115 15.24 -15.46 -10.43
N THR A 116 15.26 -14.78 -11.59
CA THR A 116 14.23 -14.95 -12.62
C THR A 116 14.08 -16.42 -13.03
N ILE A 117 15.19 -17.11 -13.30
CA ILE A 117 15.17 -18.53 -13.70
C ILE A 117 14.66 -19.41 -12.56
N LEU A 118 15.24 -19.29 -11.36
CA LEU A 118 14.89 -20.15 -10.23
C LEU A 118 13.44 -19.97 -9.78
N VAL A 119 12.95 -18.73 -9.73
CA VAL A 119 11.56 -18.44 -9.36
C VAL A 119 10.59 -19.05 -10.38
N ALA A 120 10.89 -18.94 -11.67
CA ALA A 120 10.08 -19.57 -12.71
C ALA A 120 10.06 -21.10 -12.58
N LEU A 121 11.21 -21.72 -12.38
CA LEU A 121 11.32 -23.18 -12.21
C LEU A 121 10.57 -23.66 -10.97
N VAL A 122 10.79 -23.03 -9.81
CA VAL A 122 10.10 -23.39 -8.56
C VAL A 122 8.58 -23.18 -8.70
N SER A 123 8.14 -22.09 -9.33
CA SER A 123 6.72 -21.84 -9.57
C SER A 123 6.08 -22.90 -10.46
N VAL A 124 6.76 -23.31 -11.54
CA VAL A 124 6.31 -24.39 -12.42
C VAL A 124 6.27 -25.73 -11.68
N SER A 125 7.30 -26.06 -10.89
CA SER A 125 7.34 -27.30 -10.12
C SER A 125 6.21 -27.38 -9.10
N ILE A 126 5.89 -26.28 -8.40
CA ILE A 126 4.76 -26.23 -7.46
C ILE A 126 3.43 -26.44 -8.20
N ASN A 127 3.20 -25.72 -9.31
CA ASN A 127 1.97 -25.87 -10.09
C ASN A 127 1.82 -27.29 -10.67
N TYR A 128 2.92 -27.89 -11.15
CA TYR A 128 2.91 -29.27 -11.64
C TYR A 128 2.58 -30.27 -10.54
N ALA A 129 3.18 -30.13 -9.35
CA ALA A 129 2.87 -30.98 -8.20
C ALA A 129 1.41 -30.84 -7.75
N LEU A 130 0.87 -29.62 -7.74
CA LEU A 130 -0.54 -29.36 -7.44
C LEU A 130 -1.47 -29.98 -8.50
N ALA A 131 -1.11 -29.89 -9.78
CA ALA A 131 -1.88 -30.50 -10.86
C ALA A 131 -2.00 -32.03 -10.70
N ILE A 132 -0.92 -32.69 -10.27
CA ILE A 132 -0.92 -34.13 -9.97
C ILE A 132 -1.74 -34.43 -8.72
N LEU A 133 -1.55 -33.67 -7.63
CA LEU A 133 -2.19 -33.93 -6.34
C LEU A 133 -3.72 -33.76 -6.38
N PHE A 134 -4.19 -32.75 -7.11
CA PHE A 134 -5.62 -32.43 -7.20
C PHE A 134 -6.26 -32.91 -8.51
N SER A 135 -5.49 -33.60 -9.38
CA SER A 135 -5.94 -34.06 -10.70
C SER A 135 -6.65 -32.97 -11.52
N SER A 136 -6.20 -31.72 -11.40
CA SER A 136 -6.80 -30.58 -12.10
C SER A 136 -5.83 -29.97 -13.11
N PHE A 137 -6.30 -29.85 -14.34
CA PHE A 137 -5.59 -29.20 -15.44
C PHE A 137 -5.49 -27.67 -15.25
N ASP A 138 -6.28 -27.09 -14.33
CA ASP A 138 -6.26 -25.65 -14.07
C ASP A 138 -4.90 -25.20 -13.52
N PHE A 139 -4.27 -26.01 -12.66
CA PHE A 139 -2.90 -25.73 -12.17
C PHE A 139 -1.85 -25.86 -13.28
N MET A 140 -2.06 -26.77 -14.22
CA MET A 140 -1.15 -26.99 -15.35
C MET A 140 -1.19 -25.82 -16.34
N SER A 141 -2.39 -25.24 -16.54
CA SER A 141 -2.64 -24.13 -17.47
C SER A 141 -2.59 -22.74 -16.83
N SER A 142 -2.36 -22.65 -15.51
CA SER A 142 -2.29 -21.39 -14.77
C SER A 142 -1.18 -20.48 -15.29
N CYS A 143 -1.60 -19.34 -15.82
CA CYS A 143 -0.77 -18.35 -16.51
C CYS A 143 -0.24 -17.30 -15.52
N ALA A 144 1.07 -17.21 -15.36
CA ALA A 144 1.75 -16.26 -14.49
C ALA A 144 2.57 -15.23 -15.30
N ILE A 145 2.51 -13.96 -14.88
CA ILE A 145 3.21 -12.84 -15.52
C ILE A 145 3.61 -11.78 -14.48
N GLY A 146 4.69 -11.07 -14.74
CA GLY A 146 5.21 -9.98 -13.91
C GLY A 146 6.48 -10.31 -13.15
N PHE A 147 7.22 -9.26 -12.81
CA PHE A 147 8.51 -9.34 -12.09
C PHE A 147 8.36 -9.58 -10.57
N SER A 148 7.12 -9.66 -10.09
CA SER A 148 6.78 -9.70 -8.67
C SER A 148 7.42 -10.86 -7.90
N GLY A 149 7.52 -12.06 -8.49
CA GLY A 149 8.20 -13.20 -7.85
C GLY A 149 9.68 -12.92 -7.54
N VAL A 150 10.39 -12.25 -8.46
CA VAL A 150 11.79 -11.81 -8.23
C VAL A 150 11.85 -10.75 -7.13
N ILE A 151 10.90 -9.81 -7.11
CA ILE A 151 10.80 -8.78 -6.06
C ILE A 151 10.59 -9.41 -4.68
N PHE A 152 9.79 -10.46 -4.57
CA PHE A 152 9.60 -11.22 -3.34
C PHE A 152 10.91 -11.92 -2.90
N ALA A 153 11.66 -12.50 -3.84
CA ALA A 153 12.98 -13.06 -3.53
C ALA A 153 13.94 -11.98 -3.00
N LEU A 154 14.06 -10.85 -3.69
CA LEU A 154 14.89 -9.71 -3.27
C LEU A 154 14.47 -9.17 -1.90
N LYS A 155 13.16 -9.17 -1.60
CA LYS A 155 12.65 -8.75 -0.29
C LYS A 155 13.17 -9.64 0.85
N VAL A 156 13.18 -10.96 0.66
CA VAL A 156 13.75 -11.89 1.64
C VAL A 156 15.24 -11.62 1.84
N VAL A 157 15.97 -11.33 0.76
CA VAL A 157 17.40 -10.98 0.83
C VAL A 157 17.60 -9.68 1.60
N VAL A 158 16.89 -8.59 1.26
CA VAL A 158 16.97 -7.30 1.96
C VAL A 158 16.72 -7.45 3.45
N ASN A 159 15.71 -8.24 3.83
CA ASN A 159 15.37 -8.47 5.23
C ASN A 159 16.47 -9.25 6.00
N LYS A 160 17.28 -10.09 5.33
CA LYS A 160 18.47 -10.69 5.95
C LYS A 160 19.55 -9.65 6.24
N VAL A 161 19.72 -8.67 5.35
CA VAL A 161 20.73 -7.60 5.48
C VAL A 161 20.37 -6.62 6.58
N TYR A 162 19.10 -6.22 6.57
CA TYR A 162 18.56 -5.15 7.39
C TYR A 162 17.36 -5.70 8.17
N PRO A 163 17.59 -6.57 9.18
CA PRO A 163 16.51 -7.21 9.94
C PRO A 163 15.67 -6.20 10.74
N ASP A 164 16.22 -5.02 11.03
CA ASP A 164 15.56 -3.93 11.76
C ASP A 164 14.85 -2.91 10.86
N VAL A 165 14.95 -3.05 9.54
CA VAL A 165 14.26 -2.17 8.59
C VAL A 165 12.86 -2.72 8.35
N HIS A 166 11.92 -2.16 9.11
CA HIS A 166 10.51 -2.48 8.97
C HIS A 166 9.90 -1.65 7.83
N PRO A 167 9.17 -2.28 6.89
CA PRO A 167 8.48 -1.55 5.83
C PRO A 167 7.39 -0.69 6.44
N VAL A 168 7.24 0.50 5.87
CA VAL A 168 6.20 1.42 6.31
C VAL A 168 4.99 1.32 5.42
N ILE A 169 3.96 0.67 5.95
CA ILE A 169 2.67 0.57 5.29
C ILE A 169 1.79 1.68 5.85
N GLY A 170 1.41 2.66 5.03
CA GLY A 170 0.52 3.76 5.43
C GLY A 170 1.03 4.66 6.56
N GLY A 171 2.35 4.72 6.80
CA GLY A 171 2.94 5.51 7.89
C GLY A 171 3.27 4.74 9.18
N TYR A 172 3.12 3.42 9.16
CA TYR A 172 3.37 2.54 10.30
C TYR A 172 4.62 1.69 10.08
N ASN A 173 5.57 1.78 11.01
CA ASN A 173 6.52 0.69 11.21
C ASN A 173 5.75 -0.51 11.75
N LEU A 174 5.30 -1.38 10.87
CA LEU A 174 4.77 -2.65 11.30
C LEU A 174 5.95 -3.48 11.78
N ARG A 175 6.11 -3.55 13.11
CA ARG A 175 7.17 -4.33 13.76
C ARG A 175 6.80 -5.81 13.71
N VAL A 176 6.81 -6.35 12.51
CA VAL A 176 6.66 -7.77 12.25
C VAL A 176 8.02 -8.41 12.58
N PRO A 177 8.08 -9.50 13.37
CA PRO A 177 9.32 -10.22 13.62
C PRO A 177 10.08 -10.46 12.30
N GLY A 178 11.38 -10.18 12.29
CA GLY A 178 12.20 -10.15 11.07
C GLY A 178 12.00 -11.40 10.22
N GLY A 179 11.38 -11.24 9.05
CA GLY A 179 11.01 -12.36 8.15
C GLY A 179 9.52 -12.55 7.93
N MET A 180 8.65 -12.25 8.92
CA MET A 180 7.21 -12.52 8.81
C MET A 180 6.45 -11.50 7.96
N TYR A 181 7.05 -10.34 7.67
CA TYR A 181 6.47 -9.33 6.78
C TYR A 181 6.23 -9.88 5.37
N VAL A 182 7.15 -10.68 4.85
CA VAL A 182 7.06 -11.24 3.50
C VAL A 182 5.84 -12.16 3.38
N TRP A 183 5.56 -12.92 4.43
CA TRP A 183 4.40 -13.79 4.54
C TRP A 183 3.09 -13.02 4.75
N LEU A 184 3.12 -11.97 5.57
CA LEU A 184 1.97 -11.07 5.73
C LEU A 184 1.59 -10.41 4.40
N GLU A 185 2.56 -9.90 3.65
CA GLU A 185 2.29 -9.30 2.35
C GLU A 185 1.80 -10.32 1.33
N LEU A 186 2.34 -11.55 1.34
CA LEU A 186 1.80 -12.64 0.54
C LEU A 186 0.32 -12.87 0.86
N ALA A 187 -0.04 -12.95 2.14
CA ALA A 187 -1.43 -13.14 2.56
C ALA A 187 -2.33 -11.96 2.13
N LEU A 188 -1.87 -10.72 2.31
CA LEU A 188 -2.64 -9.53 1.93
C LEU A 188 -2.83 -9.45 0.41
N ILE A 189 -1.78 -9.62 -0.39
CA ILE A 189 -1.88 -9.56 -1.86
C ILE A 189 -2.77 -10.69 -2.39
N SER A 190 -2.71 -11.88 -1.79
CA SER A 190 -3.57 -13.00 -2.18
C SER A 190 -5.04 -12.77 -1.84
N LEU A 191 -5.32 -12.00 -0.78
CA LEU A 191 -6.67 -11.60 -0.41
C LEU A 191 -7.23 -10.48 -1.31
N PHE A 192 -6.40 -9.49 -1.65
CA PHE A 192 -6.83 -8.29 -2.37
C PHE A 192 -6.73 -8.39 -3.90
N VAL A 193 -5.85 -9.25 -4.41
CA VAL A 193 -5.64 -9.46 -5.85
C VAL A 193 -5.69 -10.96 -6.16
N PRO A 194 -6.89 -11.58 -6.20
CA PRO A 194 -7.03 -13.02 -6.41
C PRO A 194 -6.48 -13.52 -7.75
N ARG A 195 -6.26 -12.59 -8.70
CA ARG A 195 -5.66 -12.85 -10.00
C ARG A 195 -4.13 -12.85 -9.99
N ALA A 196 -3.49 -12.40 -8.91
CA ALA A 196 -2.04 -12.48 -8.76
C ALA A 196 -1.63 -13.91 -8.42
N SER A 197 -0.55 -14.42 -9.02
CA SER A 197 -0.14 -15.81 -8.80
C SER A 197 0.46 -15.98 -7.40
N PHE A 198 -0.37 -16.38 -6.42
CA PHE A 198 0.09 -16.79 -5.08
C PHE A 198 1.31 -17.72 -5.16
N VAL A 199 1.25 -18.71 -6.05
CA VAL A 199 2.34 -19.68 -6.28
C VAL A 199 3.61 -19.01 -6.78
N GLY A 200 3.52 -17.99 -7.65
CA GLY A 200 4.68 -17.25 -8.14
C GLY A 200 5.35 -16.40 -7.06
N HIS A 201 4.56 -15.76 -6.19
CA HIS A 201 5.11 -15.02 -5.04
C HIS A 201 5.72 -15.95 -4.01
N LEU A 202 5.05 -17.07 -3.68
CA LEU A 202 5.58 -18.12 -2.82
C LEU A 202 6.92 -18.67 -3.34
N ALA A 203 7.01 -18.96 -4.64
CA ALA A 203 8.26 -19.38 -5.27
C ALA A 203 9.37 -18.34 -5.09
N GLY A 204 9.04 -17.05 -5.22
CA GLY A 204 9.92 -15.93 -4.86
C GLY A 204 10.48 -16.01 -3.44
N ILE A 205 9.60 -16.21 -2.46
CA ILE A 205 9.98 -16.32 -1.04
C ILE A 205 10.91 -17.52 -0.81
N LEU A 206 10.59 -18.68 -1.40
CA LEU A 206 11.39 -19.89 -1.26
C LEU A 206 12.79 -19.72 -1.85
N VAL A 207 12.89 -19.15 -3.06
CA VAL A 207 14.19 -18.88 -3.71
C VAL A 207 15.00 -17.87 -2.90
N GLY A 208 14.38 -16.77 -2.45
CA GLY A 208 15.04 -15.78 -1.60
C GLY A 208 15.51 -16.37 -0.27
N THR A 209 14.75 -17.29 0.31
CA THR A 209 15.13 -18.01 1.54
C THR A 209 16.28 -18.97 1.30
N ALA A 210 16.26 -19.73 0.20
CA ALA A 210 17.34 -20.64 -0.18
C ALA A 210 18.65 -19.89 -0.43
N TYR A 211 18.59 -18.72 -1.05
CA TYR A 211 19.75 -17.82 -1.16
C TYR A 211 20.23 -17.36 0.22
N SER A 212 19.30 -16.86 1.05
CA SER A 212 19.60 -16.34 2.39
C SER A 212 20.16 -17.39 3.36
N VAL A 213 19.79 -18.67 3.26
CA VAL A 213 20.36 -19.74 4.10
C VAL A 213 21.70 -20.24 3.54
N GLY A 214 22.02 -19.90 2.30
CA GLY A 214 23.29 -20.24 1.64
C GLY A 214 23.24 -21.50 0.78
N PHE A 215 22.06 -22.10 0.59
CA PHE A 215 21.88 -23.26 -0.27
C PHE A 215 22.26 -22.97 -1.73
N LEU A 216 22.05 -21.72 -2.18
CA LEU A 216 22.39 -21.30 -3.54
C LEU A 216 23.83 -20.80 -3.69
N HIS A 217 24.63 -20.69 -2.62
CA HIS A 217 25.99 -20.16 -2.66
C HIS A 217 26.88 -20.78 -3.75
N PRO A 218 26.88 -22.11 -4.00
CA PRO A 218 27.70 -22.71 -5.05
C PRO A 218 27.47 -22.10 -6.45
N ILE A 219 26.23 -21.73 -6.77
CA ILE A 219 25.87 -21.11 -8.06
C ILE A 219 26.46 -19.70 -8.18
N PHE A 220 26.55 -18.98 -7.06
CA PHE A 220 27.11 -17.64 -6.99
C PHE A 220 28.64 -17.64 -6.87
N ASP A 221 29.23 -18.70 -6.31
CA ASP A 221 30.67 -18.89 -6.21
C ASP A 221 31.32 -19.17 -7.56
N ILE A 222 30.62 -19.87 -8.46
CA ILE A 222 31.08 -20.07 -9.84
C ILE A 222 31.22 -18.72 -10.55
N PHE A 223 30.21 -17.85 -10.43
CA PHE A 223 30.29 -16.49 -10.99
C PHE A 223 31.41 -15.69 -10.34
N GLY A 224 31.58 -15.80 -9.01
CA GLY A 224 32.68 -15.18 -8.30
C GLY A 224 34.06 -15.60 -8.80
N ALA A 225 34.24 -16.91 -9.03
CA ALA A 225 35.48 -17.47 -9.56
C ALA A 225 35.78 -17.01 -11.00
N VAL A 226 34.75 -16.91 -11.85
CA VAL A 226 34.89 -16.49 -13.25
C VAL A 226 35.08 -14.98 -13.39
N ALA A 227 34.36 -14.18 -12.60
CA ALA A 227 34.36 -12.72 -12.67
C ALA A 227 35.44 -12.07 -11.77
N GLY A 228 36.25 -12.86 -11.06
CA GLY A 228 37.24 -12.35 -10.10
C GLY A 228 36.61 -11.64 -8.90
N TYR A 229 35.38 -12.01 -8.54
CA TYR A 229 34.57 -11.38 -7.52
C TYR A 229 34.39 -12.29 -6.30
N ASN A 230 34.49 -11.76 -5.08
CA ASN A 230 34.19 -12.57 -3.88
C ASN A 230 32.78 -12.22 -3.36
N PRO A 231 31.76 -13.04 -3.68
CA PRO A 231 30.36 -12.74 -3.35
C PRO A 231 30.08 -12.77 -1.84
N HIS A 232 30.90 -13.46 -1.06
CA HIS A 232 30.70 -13.65 0.39
C HIS A 232 31.40 -12.59 1.25
N ARG A 233 32.38 -11.86 0.70
CA ARG A 233 33.14 -10.82 1.43
C ARG A 233 32.38 -9.50 1.64
N GLN A 234 31.22 -9.33 1.02
CA GLN A 234 30.52 -8.04 1.04
C GLN A 234 29.52 -7.91 2.18
N TRP A 235 28.90 -9.02 2.59
CA TRP A 235 28.03 -9.04 3.76
C TRP A 235 28.79 -8.77 5.07
N THR A 236 30.08 -9.12 5.13
CA THR A 236 30.92 -8.92 6.32
C THR A 236 31.41 -7.48 6.51
N ARG A 237 31.33 -6.61 5.49
CA ARG A 237 31.69 -5.17 5.63
C ARG A 237 30.54 -4.28 6.10
N GLY A 238 29.28 -4.70 5.94
CA GLY A 238 28.10 -3.97 6.43
C GLY A 238 27.65 -4.35 7.84
N ALA A 239 28.07 -5.51 8.35
CA ALA A 239 27.57 -6.12 9.59
C ALA A 239 28.58 -6.12 10.76
N GLN A 240 29.65 -5.32 10.71
CA GLN A 240 30.50 -5.09 11.89
C GLN A 240 30.04 -3.83 12.64
N PRO A 241 29.62 -3.93 13.92
CA PRO A 241 29.55 -2.78 14.78
C PRO A 241 30.99 -2.26 14.92
N ARG A 242 31.27 -1.05 14.43
CA ARG A 242 32.53 -0.38 14.76
C ARG A 242 32.57 -0.20 16.28
N SER A 243 33.33 -1.06 16.95
CA SER A 243 33.69 -0.88 18.35
C SER A 243 34.39 0.47 18.47
N TYR A 244 33.84 1.35 19.31
CA TYR A 244 34.29 2.73 19.49
C TYR A 244 35.71 2.74 20.05
N GLY A 245 36.69 2.89 19.17
CA GLY A 245 38.03 3.40 19.48
C GLY A 245 38.11 4.86 19.06
N TYR A 246 38.33 5.74 20.03
CA TYR A 246 38.41 7.18 19.89
C TYR A 246 39.52 7.60 18.90
N ARG A 247 39.16 8.08 17.70
CA ARG A 247 39.83 9.17 16.92
C ARG A 247 39.27 9.25 15.49
N ARG A 248 38.73 10.42 15.13
CA ARG A 248 38.34 10.76 13.74
C ARG A 248 39.59 11.02 12.89
N PRO A 249 39.67 10.43 11.69
CA PRO A 249 40.06 11.21 10.52
C PRO A 249 38.88 11.28 9.53
N GLN A 250 38.62 12.49 9.02
CA GLN A 250 37.66 12.74 7.96
C GLN A 250 38.00 11.89 6.73
N GLN A 251 37.04 11.09 6.25
CA GLN A 251 37.08 10.48 4.91
C GLN A 251 36.06 11.16 3.99
N PRO A 252 36.43 11.50 2.74
CA PRO A 252 35.60 12.24 1.82
C PRO A 252 34.62 11.30 1.09
N GLY A 253 33.36 11.74 0.93
CA GLY A 253 32.36 11.06 0.11
C GLY A 253 31.15 10.46 0.83
N TYR A 254 30.95 10.74 2.12
CA TYR A 254 29.73 10.35 2.85
C TYR A 254 28.59 11.31 2.51
N ASN A 255 27.58 10.84 1.77
CA ASN A 255 26.42 11.63 1.37
C ASN A 255 25.27 11.42 2.39
N PRO A 256 24.99 12.39 3.28
CA PRO A 256 24.02 12.25 4.39
C PRO A 256 22.55 12.19 3.93
N THR A 257 22.29 12.30 2.63
CA THR A 257 20.97 12.22 2.01
C THR A 257 20.36 10.81 2.11
N TYR A 258 21.18 9.76 2.12
CA TYR A 258 20.68 8.39 2.20
C TYR A 258 20.02 8.09 3.55
N GLU A 259 20.59 8.55 4.67
CA GLU A 259 19.99 8.38 6.00
C GLU A 259 18.65 9.12 6.13
N ARG A 260 18.47 10.26 5.44
CA ARG A 260 17.25 11.06 5.53
C ARG A 260 16.03 10.36 4.92
N SER A 261 16.23 9.50 3.92
CA SER A 261 15.15 8.68 3.32
C SER A 261 14.75 7.48 4.21
N TYR A 262 15.66 6.97 5.05
CA TYR A 262 15.33 5.91 6.03
C TYR A 262 14.85 6.46 7.38
N ALA A 263 15.22 7.70 7.70
CA ALA A 263 14.85 8.36 8.95
C ALA A 263 13.41 8.90 8.97
N PHE A 264 12.70 8.93 7.83
CA PHE A 264 11.31 9.39 7.79
C PHE A 264 10.35 8.51 8.62
N PHE A 265 10.79 7.31 9.03
CA PHE A 265 9.94 6.39 9.79
C PHE A 265 10.48 5.88 11.12
N GLN A 266 11.69 6.21 11.55
CA GLN A 266 12.13 5.78 12.88
C GLN A 266 11.74 6.77 13.97
N VAL A 267 10.50 6.66 14.48
CA VAL A 267 10.19 6.99 15.87
C VAL A 267 9.37 5.87 16.48
N GLN A 268 10.00 5.16 17.40
CA GLN A 268 9.41 4.11 18.23
C GLN A 268 8.40 4.77 19.20
N ARG A 269 7.10 4.65 18.89
CA ARG A 269 6.00 4.87 19.85
C ARG A 269 5.02 3.71 19.68
N PHE A 270 4.42 3.26 20.79
CA PHE A 270 3.48 2.13 20.87
C PHE A 270 2.58 2.01 19.63
N PRO A 271 2.29 0.77 19.15
CA PRO A 271 1.36 0.60 18.04
C PRO A 271 0.04 1.29 18.40
N PRO A 272 -0.58 2.06 17.49
CA PRO A 272 -1.82 2.77 17.77
C PRO A 272 -2.98 1.77 17.71
N ILE A 273 -3.15 1.05 18.83
CA ILE A 273 -4.06 -0.07 19.01
C ILE A 273 -5.48 0.33 18.58
N LEU A 274 -5.96 1.49 19.04
CA LEU A 274 -7.34 1.89 18.75
C LEU A 274 -7.52 2.26 17.28
N THR A 275 -6.55 2.93 16.67
CA THR A 275 -6.59 3.24 15.23
C THR A 275 -6.66 1.96 14.40
N THR A 276 -5.86 0.95 14.74
CA THR A 276 -5.89 -0.34 14.03
C THR A 276 -7.21 -1.08 14.23
N LEU A 277 -7.78 -1.03 15.43
CA LEU A 277 -9.09 -1.63 15.71
C LEU A 277 -10.21 -0.94 14.92
N LEU A 278 -10.22 0.40 14.89
CA LEU A 278 -11.20 1.17 14.12
C LEU A 278 -11.09 0.88 12.61
N ALA A 279 -9.87 0.81 12.06
CA ALA A 279 -9.65 0.43 10.66
C ALA A 279 -10.13 -1.00 10.38
N ALA A 280 -9.83 -1.95 11.27
CA ALA A 280 -10.32 -3.33 11.15
C ALA A 280 -11.86 -3.41 11.25
N THR A 281 -12.49 -2.57 12.10
CA THR A 281 -13.95 -2.47 12.18
C THR A 281 -14.54 -1.99 10.85
N LEU A 282 -13.97 -0.97 10.21
CA LEU A 282 -14.44 -0.49 8.89
C LEU A 282 -14.37 -1.60 7.83
N VAL A 283 -13.26 -2.34 7.79
CA VAL A 283 -13.09 -3.47 6.86
C VAL A 283 -14.07 -4.59 7.17
N GLY A 284 -14.23 -4.94 8.45
CA GLY A 284 -15.14 -6.00 8.90
C GLY A 284 -16.61 -5.68 8.65
N VAL A 285 -17.02 -4.41 8.84
CA VAL A 285 -18.39 -3.96 8.54
C VAL A 285 -18.64 -3.97 7.02
N PHE A 286 -17.66 -3.57 6.21
CA PHE A 286 -17.80 -3.61 4.75
C PHE A 286 -17.90 -5.05 4.23
N TYR A 287 -17.03 -5.95 4.71
CA TYR A 287 -17.01 -7.38 4.34
C TYR A 287 -17.77 -8.26 5.34
N HIS A 288 -18.90 -7.76 5.87
CA HIS A 288 -19.67 -8.47 6.90
C HIS A 288 -20.11 -9.89 6.49
N ASP A 289 -20.29 -10.15 5.19
CA ASP A 289 -20.64 -11.48 4.64
C ASP A 289 -19.53 -12.53 4.87
N LEU A 290 -18.28 -12.09 4.94
CA LEU A 290 -17.10 -12.93 5.16
C LEU A 290 -16.78 -13.14 6.65
N LEU A 291 -17.52 -12.49 7.56
CA LEU A 291 -17.30 -12.65 9.00
C LEU A 291 -17.77 -14.03 9.47
N PRO A 292 -17.09 -14.65 10.46
CA PRO A 292 -17.58 -15.82 11.17
C PRO A 292 -19.01 -15.62 11.70
N GLU A 293 -19.83 -16.67 11.73
CA GLU A 293 -21.24 -16.62 12.19
C GLU A 293 -21.39 -15.98 13.59
N GLN A 294 -20.42 -16.20 14.47
CA GLN A 294 -20.37 -15.61 15.81
C GLN A 294 -20.34 -14.07 15.79
N LEU A 295 -19.67 -13.48 14.80
CA LEU A 295 -19.54 -12.02 14.64
C LEU A 295 -20.69 -11.41 13.83
N LYS A 296 -21.42 -12.19 13.02
CA LYS A 296 -22.58 -11.72 12.25
C LYS A 296 -23.72 -11.19 13.14
N VAL A 297 -23.84 -11.70 14.37
CA VAL A 297 -24.83 -11.20 15.34
C VAL A 297 -24.59 -9.72 15.68
N LEU A 298 -23.33 -9.29 15.77
CA LEU A 298 -22.96 -7.90 16.08
C LEU A 298 -23.40 -6.94 14.98
N TYR A 299 -23.43 -7.38 13.72
CA TYR A 299 -23.85 -6.54 12.60
C TYR A 299 -25.30 -6.06 12.73
N ARG A 300 -26.18 -6.82 13.40
CA ARG A 300 -27.57 -6.38 13.65
C ARG A 300 -27.64 -5.11 14.51
N TYR A 301 -26.67 -4.92 15.40
CA TYR A 301 -26.58 -3.74 16.28
C TYR A 301 -25.89 -2.54 15.59
N VAL A 302 -25.15 -2.79 14.51
CA VAL A 302 -24.48 -1.77 13.68
C VAL A 302 -25.31 -1.42 12.44
N GLY A 303 -26.51 -2.00 12.28
CA GLY A 303 -27.35 -1.97 11.07
C GLY A 303 -27.93 -0.62 10.61
N GLY A 304 -27.44 0.51 11.11
CA GLY A 304 -27.80 1.85 10.64
C GLY A 304 -26.87 2.35 9.54
N LYS A 305 -27.20 2.09 8.26
CA LYS A 305 -26.37 2.50 7.11
C LYS A 305 -26.35 4.02 6.85
N CYS A 306 -27.14 4.79 7.59
CA CYS A 306 -27.51 6.13 7.17
C CYS A 306 -27.70 7.09 8.35
N LEU A 307 -27.06 8.25 8.26
CA LEU A 307 -27.34 9.41 9.09
C LEU A 307 -28.25 10.36 8.32
N ASN A 308 -29.46 10.61 8.83
CA ASN A 308 -30.33 11.68 8.36
C ASN A 308 -31.04 12.35 9.54
N SER A 309 -31.54 13.58 9.35
CA SER A 309 -32.12 14.34 10.46
C SER A 309 -33.45 13.75 10.94
N TYR A 310 -34.24 13.15 10.04
CA TYR A 310 -35.51 12.50 10.39
C TYR A 310 -35.31 11.33 11.35
N LEU A 311 -34.36 10.44 11.06
CA LEU A 311 -34.08 9.26 11.90
C LEU A 311 -33.63 9.67 13.29
N VAL A 312 -32.79 10.70 13.40
CA VAL A 312 -32.27 11.17 14.69
C VAL A 312 -33.35 11.88 15.51
N PHE A 313 -34.00 12.90 14.94
CA PHE A 313 -34.88 13.77 15.72
C PHE A 313 -36.33 13.28 15.77
N ASP A 314 -36.87 12.75 14.68
CA ASP A 314 -38.30 12.45 14.55
C ASP A 314 -38.58 10.96 14.85
N ALA A 315 -37.66 10.06 14.49
CA ALA A 315 -37.76 8.63 14.78
C ALA A 315 -36.96 8.16 16.02
N HIS A 316 -36.32 9.09 16.74
CA HIS A 316 -35.54 8.85 17.96
C HIS A 316 -34.45 7.75 17.84
N ARG A 317 -33.91 7.53 16.65
CA ARG A 317 -32.83 6.55 16.39
C ARG A 317 -31.46 7.19 16.55
N TYR A 318 -31.13 7.60 17.77
CA TYR A 318 -29.87 8.28 18.10
C TYR A 318 -28.62 7.43 17.83
N ALA A 319 -28.74 6.09 17.83
CA ALA A 319 -27.63 5.19 17.51
C ALA A 319 -27.03 5.42 16.11
N SER A 320 -27.79 6.01 15.18
CA SER A 320 -27.30 6.38 13.84
C SER A 320 -26.13 7.37 13.88
N ILE A 321 -26.02 8.20 14.93
CA ILE A 321 -24.92 9.17 15.12
C ILE A 321 -23.55 8.47 15.14
N PHE A 322 -23.48 7.29 15.75
CA PHE A 322 -22.25 6.52 15.90
C PHE A 322 -22.14 5.33 14.93
N THR A 323 -23.25 4.79 14.45
CA THR A 323 -23.25 3.62 13.57
C THR A 323 -23.08 3.98 12.10
N ALA A 324 -23.67 5.08 11.61
CA ALA A 324 -23.56 5.47 10.20
C ALA A 324 -22.12 5.73 9.72
N PRO A 325 -21.21 6.29 10.55
CA PRO A 325 -19.81 6.46 10.16
C PRO A 325 -19.00 5.17 10.06
N LEU A 326 -19.50 4.05 10.60
CA LEU A 326 -18.82 2.74 10.50
C LEU A 326 -19.02 2.06 9.14
N HIS A 327 -19.92 2.58 8.30
CA HIS A 327 -20.18 2.02 6.99
C HIS A 327 -19.48 2.81 5.89
N THR A 328 -19.12 2.15 4.80
CA THR A 328 -18.51 2.78 3.63
C THR A 328 -19.31 2.45 2.37
N LEU A 329 -19.24 3.31 1.37
CA LEU A 329 -20.12 3.27 0.18
C LEU A 329 -19.68 2.21 -0.83
N ASN A 330 -18.37 2.09 -1.04
CA ASN A 330 -17.75 1.19 -1.98
C ASN A 330 -16.28 0.94 -1.56
N GLY A 331 -15.57 0.08 -2.29
CA GLY A 331 -14.18 -0.28 -1.98
C GLY A 331 -13.22 0.92 -2.00
N TYR A 332 -13.44 1.93 -2.85
CA TYR A 332 -12.61 3.13 -2.91
C TYR A 332 -12.80 4.03 -1.69
N HIS A 333 -14.05 4.18 -1.23
CA HIS A 333 -14.38 4.91 -0.01
C HIS A 333 -13.80 4.18 1.22
N LEU A 334 -13.86 2.84 1.26
CA LEU A 334 -13.21 2.04 2.30
C LEU A 334 -11.70 2.26 2.30
N LEU A 335 -11.06 2.18 1.14
CA LEU A 335 -9.61 2.35 1.00
C LEU A 335 -9.16 3.73 1.48
N TYR A 336 -9.81 4.79 1.01
CA TYR A 336 -9.56 6.16 1.48
C TYR A 336 -9.70 6.28 2.99
N SER A 337 -10.79 5.72 3.54
CA SER A 337 -11.10 5.83 4.97
C SER A 337 -10.06 5.12 5.84
N VAL A 338 -9.70 3.90 5.47
CA VAL A 338 -8.69 3.09 6.18
C VAL A 338 -7.33 3.76 6.08
N LEU A 339 -6.88 4.17 4.89
CA LEU A 339 -5.55 4.77 4.73
C LEU A 339 -5.43 6.12 5.45
N THR A 340 -6.48 6.94 5.41
CA THR A 340 -6.51 8.23 6.12
C THR A 340 -6.54 8.02 7.63
N LEU A 341 -7.40 7.13 8.12
CA LEU A 341 -7.46 6.76 9.54
C LEU A 341 -6.12 6.22 10.01
N LEU A 342 -5.49 5.38 9.19
CA LEU A 342 -4.18 4.85 9.49
C LEU A 342 -3.17 6.01 9.59
N ARG A 343 -3.04 6.85 8.57
CA ARG A 343 -2.04 7.93 8.56
C ARG A 343 -2.26 8.98 9.66
N VAL A 344 -3.47 9.53 9.72
CA VAL A 344 -3.81 10.65 10.61
C VAL A 344 -4.08 10.16 12.02
N GLY A 345 -4.85 9.09 12.17
CA GLY A 345 -5.22 8.51 13.45
C GLY A 345 -4.02 7.99 14.25
N SER A 346 -3.06 7.31 13.60
CA SER A 346 -1.84 6.88 14.30
C SER A 346 -1.02 8.02 14.84
N ASN A 347 -0.90 9.10 14.08
CA ASN A 347 -0.14 10.27 14.48
C ASN A 347 -0.77 10.91 15.72
N ILE A 348 -2.10 11.06 15.74
CA ILE A 348 -2.82 11.59 16.89
C ILE A 348 -2.69 10.63 18.09
N GLU A 349 -2.99 9.33 17.92
CA GLU A 349 -2.95 8.35 19.01
C GLU A 349 -1.58 8.26 19.67
N ARG A 350 -0.50 8.30 18.89
CA ARG A 350 0.88 8.32 19.41
C ARG A 350 1.24 9.62 20.15
N ARG A 351 0.50 10.70 19.90
CA ARG A 351 0.73 12.00 20.54
C ARG A 351 -0.06 12.13 21.84
N VAL A 352 -1.33 11.74 21.85
CA VAL A 352 -2.24 11.94 22.99
C VAL A 352 -2.43 10.70 23.86
N GLY A 353 -2.02 9.52 23.37
CA GLY A 353 -2.23 8.24 24.04
C GLY A 353 -3.62 7.64 23.80
N LEU A 354 -3.76 6.34 24.10
CA LEU A 354 -4.94 5.53 23.78
C LEU A 354 -6.26 6.12 24.30
N LEU A 355 -6.33 6.47 25.59
CA LEU A 355 -7.57 6.93 26.23
C LEU A 355 -8.03 8.29 25.70
N ARG A 356 -7.10 9.25 25.56
CA ARG A 356 -7.43 10.58 25.03
C ARG A 356 -7.81 10.51 23.56
N TYR A 357 -7.18 9.61 22.81
CA TYR A 357 -7.53 9.36 21.43
C TYR A 357 -8.94 8.76 21.29
N ALA A 358 -9.31 7.81 22.16
CA ALA A 358 -10.68 7.27 22.21
C ALA A 358 -11.73 8.36 22.46
N ILE A 359 -11.47 9.23 23.43
CA ILE A 359 -12.35 10.37 23.76
C ILE A 359 -12.44 11.32 22.56
N LEU A 360 -11.30 11.64 21.93
CA LEU A 360 -11.26 12.51 20.75
C LEU A 360 -12.08 11.92 19.59
N VAL A 361 -11.91 10.64 19.26
CA VAL A 361 -12.69 9.98 18.20
C VAL A 361 -14.19 10.01 18.52
N LEU A 362 -14.59 9.75 19.77
CA LEU A 362 -15.99 9.81 20.20
C LEU A 362 -16.58 11.23 20.07
N ILE A 363 -15.85 12.25 20.53
CA ILE A 363 -16.27 13.65 20.44
C ILE A 363 -16.40 14.08 18.98
N LEU A 364 -15.39 13.79 18.14
CA LEU A 364 -15.43 14.15 16.73
C LEU A 364 -16.53 13.40 15.97
N THR A 365 -16.80 12.14 16.33
CA THR A 365 -17.91 11.35 15.77
C THR A 365 -19.25 11.99 16.10
N ALA A 366 -19.52 12.22 17.39
CA ALA A 366 -20.76 12.83 17.84
C ALA A 366 -20.93 14.25 17.27
N GLY A 367 -19.88 15.07 17.36
CA GLY A 367 -19.86 16.45 16.91
C GLY A 367 -20.11 16.59 15.41
N SER A 368 -19.42 15.80 14.58
CA SER A 368 -19.60 15.83 13.12
C SER A 368 -21.01 15.38 12.71
N SER A 369 -21.50 14.29 13.31
CA SER A 369 -22.83 13.75 13.03
C SER A 369 -23.95 14.69 13.49
N LEU A 370 -23.83 15.29 14.68
CA LEU A 370 -24.77 16.29 15.19
C LEU A 370 -24.76 17.57 14.36
N ALA A 371 -23.58 18.07 14.00
CA ALA A 371 -23.43 19.24 13.14
C ALA A 371 -24.16 19.03 11.81
N TYR A 372 -24.02 17.85 11.20
CA TYR A 372 -24.72 17.51 9.96
C TYR A 372 -26.24 17.54 10.12
N VAL A 373 -26.80 16.81 11.09
CA VAL A 373 -28.26 16.73 11.25
C VAL A 373 -28.89 18.05 11.66
N CYS A 374 -28.19 18.87 12.46
CA CYS A 374 -28.62 20.21 12.82
C CYS A 374 -28.58 21.16 11.62
N LEU A 375 -27.49 21.13 10.83
CA LEU A 375 -27.35 21.93 9.62
C LEU A 375 -28.48 21.62 8.63
N VAL A 376 -28.77 20.34 8.41
CA VAL A 376 -29.85 19.89 7.54
C VAL A 376 -31.22 20.33 8.07
N LYS A 377 -31.52 20.14 9.36
CA LYS A 377 -32.85 20.40 9.93
C LYS A 377 -33.16 21.89 10.12
N TYR A 378 -32.19 22.68 10.55
CA TYR A 378 -32.44 24.06 10.99
C TYR A 378 -31.96 25.12 9.99
N VAL A 379 -30.91 24.83 9.22
CA VAL A 379 -30.31 25.81 8.29
C VAL A 379 -30.77 25.56 6.87
N LEU A 380 -30.57 24.34 6.35
CA LEU A 380 -30.77 24.05 4.94
C LEU A 380 -32.24 23.94 4.52
N VAL A 381 -33.17 23.72 5.46
CA VAL A 381 -34.63 23.80 5.20
C VAL A 381 -35.05 25.17 4.63
N ARG A 382 -34.26 26.22 4.86
CA ARG A 382 -34.52 27.58 4.34
C ARG A 382 -33.86 27.87 2.99
N ALA A 383 -33.01 26.99 2.47
CA ALA A 383 -32.38 27.15 1.17
C ALA A 383 -33.34 26.70 0.05
N GLU A 384 -33.25 27.24 -1.16
CA GLU A 384 -34.12 26.85 -2.28
C GLU A 384 -33.78 25.45 -2.82
N SER A 385 -32.50 25.18 -3.08
CA SER A 385 -31.96 23.84 -3.37
C SER A 385 -30.44 23.83 -3.12
N VAL A 386 -29.91 22.70 -2.63
CA VAL A 386 -28.47 22.55 -2.37
C VAL A 386 -27.98 21.22 -2.93
N GLY A 387 -27.05 21.28 -3.89
CA GLY A 387 -26.52 20.09 -4.54
C GLY A 387 -27.60 19.23 -5.21
N GLY A 388 -28.62 19.86 -5.79
CA GLY A 388 -29.73 19.19 -6.48
C GLY A 388 -30.80 18.57 -5.57
N VAL A 389 -30.75 18.83 -4.26
CA VAL A 389 -31.75 18.34 -3.29
C VAL A 389 -32.70 19.48 -2.90
N TYR A 390 -34.00 19.22 -3.02
CA TYR A 390 -35.05 20.17 -2.63
C TYR A 390 -35.32 20.16 -1.12
N PRO A 391 -35.88 21.25 -0.55
CA PRO A 391 -35.96 21.44 0.90
C PRO A 391 -36.80 20.36 1.61
N TYR A 392 -37.85 19.86 0.95
CA TYR A 392 -38.72 18.81 1.50
C TYR A 392 -38.03 17.43 1.56
N GLU A 393 -37.00 17.20 0.75
CA GLU A 393 -36.23 15.95 0.70
C GLU A 393 -35.01 15.97 1.63
N MET A 394 -34.55 17.17 2.02
CA MET A 394 -33.32 17.34 2.81
C MET A 394 -33.35 16.55 4.11
N LYS A 395 -34.49 16.51 4.80
CA LYS A 395 -34.63 15.76 6.07
C LYS A 395 -34.40 14.25 5.93
N TYR A 396 -34.58 13.70 4.73
CA TYR A 396 -34.36 12.30 4.42
C TYR A 396 -32.98 12.03 3.80
N LYS A 397 -32.23 13.08 3.45
CA LYS A 397 -30.95 12.95 2.75
C LYS A 397 -29.96 12.17 3.61
N CYS A 398 -29.53 11.05 3.05
CA CYS A 398 -28.64 10.13 3.70
C CYS A 398 -27.19 10.59 3.61
N PHE A 399 -26.51 10.66 4.75
CA PHE A 399 -25.06 10.77 4.86
C PHE A 399 -24.50 9.49 5.48
N MET A 400 -23.47 8.93 4.86
CA MET A 400 -22.90 7.63 5.20
C MET A 400 -21.39 7.71 4.99
N GLY A 401 -20.62 7.12 5.91
CA GLY A 401 -19.17 7.18 5.82
C GLY A 401 -18.48 7.87 7.00
N PRO A 402 -17.22 7.52 7.26
CA PRO A 402 -16.40 8.21 8.24
C PRO A 402 -15.80 9.53 7.71
N THR A 403 -16.06 9.94 6.47
CA THR A 403 -15.36 11.07 5.83
C THR A 403 -15.43 12.37 6.62
N ALA A 404 -16.59 12.71 7.20
CA ALA A 404 -16.73 13.90 8.03
C ALA A 404 -15.82 13.86 9.27
N ILE A 405 -15.73 12.69 9.92
CA ILE A 405 -14.88 12.46 11.10
C ILE A 405 -13.42 12.54 10.70
N LEU A 406 -13.05 11.96 9.55
CA LEU A 406 -11.67 11.99 9.05
C LEU A 406 -11.22 13.42 8.72
N ILE A 407 -12.11 14.24 8.16
CA ILE A 407 -11.84 15.67 7.93
C ILE A 407 -11.65 16.40 9.27
N ALA A 408 -12.54 16.16 10.24
CA ALA A 408 -12.41 16.74 11.57
C ALA A 408 -11.11 16.31 12.26
N MET A 409 -10.72 15.05 12.11
CA MET A 409 -9.45 14.50 12.62
C MET A 409 -8.23 15.14 11.95
N LYS A 410 -8.29 15.48 10.65
CA LYS A 410 -7.19 16.20 9.97
C LYS A 410 -6.97 17.60 10.55
N LEU A 411 -8.04 18.30 10.91
CA LEU A 411 -7.95 19.58 11.61
C LEU A 411 -7.31 19.43 13.00
N ALA A 412 -7.78 18.45 13.79
CA ALA A 412 -7.18 18.13 15.07
C ALA A 412 -5.70 17.69 14.96
N HIS A 413 -5.35 16.95 13.90
CA HIS A 413 -3.98 16.52 13.61
C HIS A 413 -3.05 17.71 13.36
N GLY A 414 -3.48 18.69 12.57
CA GLY A 414 -2.71 19.89 12.27
C GLY A 414 -2.36 20.70 13.52
N GLU A 415 -3.31 20.87 14.44
CA GLU A 415 -3.08 21.59 15.70
C GLU A 415 -2.22 20.81 16.71
N LEU A 416 -2.46 19.50 16.83
CA LEU A 416 -1.70 18.66 17.76
C LEU A 416 -0.24 18.44 17.30
N LEU A 417 0.01 18.59 16.00
CA LEU A 417 1.28 18.29 15.34
C LEU A 417 1.64 19.35 14.26
N PRO A 418 1.84 20.62 14.65
CA PRO A 418 1.99 21.75 13.73
C PRO A 418 3.30 21.74 12.91
N TYR A 419 4.22 20.83 13.26
CA TYR A 419 5.50 20.64 12.58
C TYR A 419 5.43 19.64 11.40
N LEU A 420 4.28 18.98 11.20
CA LEU A 420 4.07 18.06 10.08
C LEU A 420 3.46 18.78 8.88
N ASN A 421 3.83 18.37 7.67
CA ASN A 421 3.21 18.87 6.45
C ASN A 421 1.72 18.52 6.39
N SER A 422 0.92 19.40 5.78
CA SER A 422 -0.50 19.16 5.51
C SER A 422 -0.68 17.92 4.62
N THR A 423 -1.70 17.10 4.90
CA THR A 423 -1.95 15.85 4.15
C THR A 423 -3.19 15.98 3.26
N PHE A 424 -3.00 15.97 1.93
CA PHE A 424 -4.09 15.88 0.96
C PHE A 424 -4.32 14.41 0.62
N LEU A 425 -5.50 13.87 0.94
CA LEU A 425 -5.72 12.43 1.01
C LEU A 425 -4.68 11.78 1.94
N ILE A 426 -3.66 11.16 1.35
CA ILE A 426 -2.56 10.45 2.04
C ILE A 426 -1.20 11.09 1.73
N PHE A 427 -1.13 12.01 0.77
CA PHE A 427 0.11 12.63 0.30
C PHE A 427 0.43 13.89 1.10
N GLU A 428 1.72 14.08 1.41
CA GLU A 428 2.19 15.29 2.07
C GLU A 428 2.35 16.42 1.07
N LEU A 429 1.76 17.57 1.38
CA LEU A 429 1.93 18.80 0.61
C LEU A 429 2.72 19.80 1.46
N PRO A 430 4.00 20.04 1.14
CA PRO A 430 4.78 21.04 1.84
C PRO A 430 4.24 22.44 1.52
N ALA A 431 4.25 23.32 2.53
CA ALA A 431 3.95 24.75 2.40
C ALA A 431 2.52 25.15 1.96
N ILE A 432 1.54 24.25 1.99
CA ILE A 432 0.12 24.60 1.76
C ILE A 432 -0.64 24.67 3.09
N PRO A 433 -1.35 25.78 3.38
CA PRO A 433 -2.18 25.88 4.58
C PRO A 433 -3.25 24.80 4.65
N LEU A 434 -3.43 24.19 5.83
CA LEU A 434 -4.33 23.06 6.06
C LEU A 434 -5.76 23.32 5.59
N VAL A 435 -6.26 24.55 5.74
CA VAL A 435 -7.60 24.95 5.32
C VAL A 435 -7.81 24.73 3.81
N PHE A 436 -6.84 25.10 2.97
CA PHE A 436 -6.94 24.90 1.52
C PHE A 436 -6.88 23.42 1.13
N VAL A 437 -6.06 22.64 1.85
CA VAL A 437 -5.97 21.19 1.66
C VAL A 437 -7.30 20.51 1.97
N VAL A 438 -7.92 20.85 3.11
CA VAL A 438 -9.21 20.31 3.53
C VAL A 438 -10.32 20.71 2.55
N LEU A 439 -10.37 21.96 2.10
CA LEU A 439 -11.36 22.42 1.12
C LEU A 439 -11.24 21.68 -0.23
N GLY A 440 -10.01 21.53 -0.73
CA GLY A 440 -9.76 20.77 -1.96
C GLY A 440 -10.15 19.30 -1.82
N GLU A 441 -9.94 18.71 -0.65
CA GLU A 441 -10.27 17.33 -0.37
C GLU A 441 -11.78 17.12 -0.25
N ILE A 442 -12.52 18.04 0.39
CA ILE A 442 -13.98 18.04 0.41
C ILE A 442 -14.54 18.05 -1.01
N PHE A 443 -13.99 18.91 -1.87
CA PHE A 443 -14.40 19.01 -3.27
C PHE A 443 -14.11 17.70 -4.03
N LEU A 444 -12.91 17.14 -3.87
CA LEU A 444 -12.53 15.88 -4.51
C LEU A 444 -13.41 14.71 -4.03
N LEU A 445 -13.64 14.61 -2.72
CA LEU A 445 -14.51 13.58 -2.14
C LEU A 445 -15.94 13.69 -2.66
N HIS A 446 -16.45 14.89 -2.89
CA HIS A 446 -17.77 15.07 -3.49
C HIS A 446 -17.83 14.58 -4.94
N MET A 447 -16.79 14.85 -5.72
CA MET A 447 -16.68 14.39 -7.12
C MET A 447 -16.55 12.86 -7.20
N LEU A 448 -15.75 12.26 -6.32
CA LEU A 448 -15.53 10.81 -6.28
C LEU A 448 -16.69 10.05 -5.65
N PHE A 449 -17.37 10.66 -4.67
CA PHE A 449 -18.44 10.05 -3.89
C PHE A 449 -19.61 11.04 -3.78
N PRO A 450 -20.51 11.09 -4.77
CA PRO A 450 -21.67 12.01 -4.75
C PRO A 450 -22.57 11.82 -3.52
N GLN A 451 -22.54 10.62 -2.92
CA GLN A 451 -23.25 10.26 -1.70
C GLN A 451 -22.52 10.72 -0.41
N ALA A 452 -21.20 10.95 -0.46
CA ALA A 452 -20.46 11.69 0.57
C ALA A 452 -20.67 13.19 0.33
N TRP A 453 -21.92 13.61 0.54
CA TRP A 453 -22.43 14.93 0.21
C TRP A 453 -21.56 16.05 0.81
N VAL A 454 -21.27 17.11 0.02
CA VAL A 454 -20.42 18.25 0.43
C VAL A 454 -20.78 18.75 1.82
N VAL A 455 -22.08 18.84 2.09
CA VAL A 455 -22.62 19.35 3.35
C VAL A 455 -22.20 18.50 4.55
N GLY A 456 -22.16 17.18 4.43
CA GLY A 456 -21.72 16.31 5.52
C GLY A 456 -20.22 16.45 5.81
N ASN A 457 -19.41 16.56 4.76
CA ASN A 457 -17.97 16.79 4.90
C ASN A 457 -17.66 18.21 5.44
N ALA A 458 -18.44 19.21 5.02
CA ALA A 458 -18.37 20.57 5.57
C ALA A 458 -18.81 20.63 7.05
N ALA A 459 -19.82 19.85 7.45
CA ALA A 459 -20.19 19.70 8.85
C ALA A 459 -19.04 19.09 9.68
N GLY A 460 -18.31 18.12 9.12
CA GLY A 460 -17.09 17.58 9.73
C GLY A 460 -15.98 18.63 9.88
N MET A 461 -15.77 19.47 8.87
CA MET A 461 -14.85 20.61 8.94
C MET A 461 -15.23 21.59 10.05
N LEU A 462 -16.51 21.96 10.15
CA LEU A 462 -17.01 22.85 11.21
C LEU A 462 -16.81 22.24 12.61
N ALA A 463 -17.14 20.95 12.78
CA ALA A 463 -16.93 20.25 14.03
C ALA A 463 -15.45 20.18 14.44
N GLY A 464 -14.55 19.95 13.47
CA GLY A 464 -13.11 19.98 13.69
C GLY A 464 -12.59 21.37 14.08
N LEU A 465 -13.05 22.43 13.41
CA LEU A 465 -12.69 23.81 13.76
C LEU A 465 -13.15 24.18 15.17
N VAL A 466 -14.39 23.82 15.53
CA VAL A 466 -14.92 24.04 16.88
C VAL A 466 -14.08 23.30 17.91
N PHE A 467 -13.74 22.03 17.65
CA PHE A 467 -12.88 21.26 18.54
C PHE A 467 -11.50 21.91 18.73
N VAL A 468 -10.88 22.36 17.63
CA VAL A 468 -9.60 23.08 17.64
C VAL A 468 -9.68 24.37 18.45
N THR A 469 -10.75 25.14 18.32
CA THR A 469 -10.91 26.41 19.07
C THR A 469 -11.17 26.23 20.57
N ILE A 470 -11.65 25.05 20.98
CA ILE A 470 -11.99 24.75 22.38
C ILE A 470 -10.82 24.09 23.13
N MET A 471 -9.92 23.41 22.41
CA MET A 471 -8.64 22.93 22.97
C MET A 471 -7.67 24.06 23.23
#